data_AF-A0A924GML3-F1
#
_entry.id   AF-A0A924GML3-F1
#
_cell.length_a   1.000
_cell.length_b   1.000
_cell.length_c   1.000
_cell.angle_alpha   90.00
_cell.angle_beta   90.00
_cell.angle_gamma   90.00
#
_symmetry.space_group_name_H-M   'P 1'
#
loop_
_entity.id
_entity.type
_entity.pdbx_description
1 polymer ?
#
loop_
_entity_poly.entity_id
_entity_poly.type
_entity_poly.pdbx_seq_one_letter_code
_entity_poly.pdbx_strand_id
1 'polypeptide(L)'
;MLNQVHDEILQVALDDNELVGDALFVSRLDDLLVAIGSIRVDGPIEQTLDTERGRSRQDSAEGSLNVVKPQVRLAASSTEASSEKDRTVVTRRGIEKISLNFSDVARALRLLAESLSARRVWVVLDEWASVPWDVQPYLGAFLVRCLLPVRAITVKIAAIERQTNFRTKLPNGQLIGIELGADMSANLSLDDFMVFEQEENRARNFFRGLLFKHLTAGTDEQRQVPGLVKESDLISIGFTDSRAFDELVRAAEGVPRDAINIAAKAAWRAADRRISIPDVRSAARQWFQDDKEGALKGEPEAQLLLNWIIDKVIRDKKARGFLVNQREQGATPLTALFDARVLHLVRRGYSAQDEPGERYDVYVIDYGAYVDLINTQNAPKGTLLVDDDGLDGWVEVPTQDLRALRRAVLDLGEFARSVQPSDAV
;
A
#
# COMPACT_ATOMS: atom_id res chain seq x y z
N MET A 1 -7.99 7.68 -11.51
CA MET A 1 -6.66 8.32 -11.50
C MET A 1 -6.54 9.48 -12.48
N LEU A 2 -6.51 9.31 -13.81
CA LEU A 2 -6.18 10.44 -14.71
C LEU A 2 -7.20 11.58 -14.69
N ASN A 3 -8.50 11.26 -14.61
CA ASN A 3 -9.53 12.28 -14.39
C ASN A 3 -9.31 13.01 -13.07
N GLN A 4 -8.96 12.31 -11.98
CA GLN A 4 -8.64 12.96 -10.70
C GLN A 4 -7.41 13.86 -10.80
N VAL A 5 -6.36 13.46 -11.52
CA VAL A 5 -5.18 14.32 -11.75
C VAL A 5 -5.58 15.58 -12.52
N HIS A 6 -6.41 15.44 -13.56
CA HIS A 6 -6.95 16.58 -14.30
C HIS A 6 -7.78 17.51 -13.40
N ASP A 7 -8.71 16.95 -12.63
CA ASP A 7 -9.65 17.70 -11.80
C ASP A 7 -8.93 18.45 -10.66
N GLU A 8 -7.92 17.83 -10.05
CA GLU A 8 -7.08 18.48 -9.02
C GLU A 8 -6.22 19.59 -9.61
N ILE A 9 -5.64 19.40 -10.80
CA ILE A 9 -4.90 20.46 -11.49
C ILE A 9 -5.84 21.63 -11.83
N LEU A 10 -7.06 21.33 -12.29
CA LEU A 10 -8.07 22.34 -12.57
C LEU A 10 -8.46 23.10 -11.29
N GLN A 11 -8.71 22.39 -10.19
CA GLN A 11 -9.07 23.01 -8.91
C GLN A 11 -7.97 23.95 -8.41
N VAL A 12 -6.72 23.50 -8.40
CA VAL A 12 -5.58 24.35 -8.00
C VAL A 12 -5.41 25.53 -8.95
N ALA A 13 -5.65 25.33 -10.26
CA ALA A 13 -5.57 26.41 -11.22
C ALA A 13 -6.67 27.46 -11.00
N LEU A 14 -7.90 27.07 -10.65
CA LEU A 14 -9.01 27.99 -10.38
C LEU A 14 -8.72 28.96 -9.22
N ASP A 15 -7.91 28.54 -8.25
CA ASP A 15 -7.47 29.36 -7.12
C ASP A 15 -6.26 30.26 -7.47
N ASP A 16 -5.72 30.17 -8.69
CA ASP A 16 -4.55 30.92 -9.15
C ASP A 16 -4.85 31.80 -10.37
N ASN A 17 -4.96 33.12 -10.13
CA ASN A 17 -5.29 34.10 -11.16
C ASN A 17 -4.28 34.17 -12.33
N GLU A 18 -3.02 33.74 -12.15
CA GLU A 18 -2.03 33.71 -13.24
C GLU A 18 -2.29 32.52 -14.17
N LEU A 19 -2.65 31.35 -13.61
CA LEU A 19 -2.93 30.15 -14.40
C LEU A 19 -4.27 30.22 -15.12
N VAL A 20 -5.33 30.74 -14.47
CA VAL A 20 -6.63 30.95 -15.13
C VAL A 20 -6.53 31.96 -16.28
N GLY A 21 -5.65 32.97 -16.12
CA GLY A 21 -5.41 33.98 -17.16
C GLY A 21 -4.61 33.46 -18.36
N ASP A 22 -3.95 32.31 -18.24
CA ASP A 22 -3.15 31.72 -19.32
C ASP A 22 -4.01 30.82 -20.22
N ALA A 23 -4.46 31.37 -21.34
CA ALA A 23 -5.25 30.65 -22.35
C ALA A 23 -4.52 29.41 -22.92
N LEU A 24 -3.18 29.41 -22.95
CA LEU A 24 -2.42 28.25 -23.39
C LEU A 24 -2.53 27.12 -22.37
N PHE A 25 -2.39 27.43 -21.08
CA PHE A 25 -2.55 26.45 -20.01
C PHE A 25 -3.94 25.82 -20.02
N VAL A 26 -5.00 26.63 -20.09
CA VAL A 26 -6.39 26.13 -20.15
C VAL A 26 -6.59 25.20 -21.36
N SER A 27 -6.12 25.61 -22.54
CA SER A 27 -6.21 24.77 -23.73
C SER A 27 -5.44 23.44 -23.59
N ARG A 28 -4.29 23.43 -22.90
CA ARG A 28 -3.53 22.18 -22.66
C ARG A 28 -4.20 21.27 -21.65
N LEU A 29 -4.93 21.84 -20.70
CA LEU A 29 -5.70 21.09 -19.73
C LEU A 29 -6.89 20.39 -20.41
N ASP A 30 -7.58 21.08 -21.32
CA ASP A 30 -8.63 20.49 -22.16
C ASP A 30 -8.07 19.39 -23.10
N ASP A 31 -6.92 19.63 -23.73
CA ASP A 31 -6.23 18.63 -24.57
C ASP A 31 -5.96 17.33 -23.78
N LEU A 32 -5.59 17.46 -22.50
CA LEU A 32 -5.38 16.31 -21.61
C LEU A 32 -6.70 15.57 -21.34
N LEU A 33 -7.79 16.28 -21.05
CA LEU A 33 -9.10 15.66 -20.83
C LEU A 33 -9.57 14.87 -22.05
N VAL A 34 -9.40 15.44 -23.25
CA VAL A 34 -9.72 14.78 -24.53
C VAL A 34 -8.86 13.52 -24.71
N ALA A 35 -7.56 13.59 -24.41
CA ALA A 35 -6.67 12.44 -24.52
C ALA A 35 -7.07 11.30 -23.55
N ILE A 36 -7.45 11.64 -22.32
CA ILE A 36 -7.91 10.66 -21.31
C ILE A 36 -9.26 10.03 -21.72
N GLY A 37 -10.17 10.82 -22.28
CA GLY A 37 -11.51 10.37 -22.67
C GLY A 37 -11.58 9.63 -24.01
N SER A 38 -10.47 9.52 -24.74
CA SER A 38 -10.48 8.91 -26.08
C SER A 38 -10.67 7.38 -26.03
N ILE A 39 -11.93 6.95 -26.19
CA ILE A 39 -12.29 5.54 -26.37
C ILE A 39 -11.93 5.13 -27.81
N ARG A 40 -11.11 4.09 -27.99
CA ARG A 40 -10.95 3.42 -29.29
C ARG A 40 -11.54 2.02 -29.22
N VAL A 41 -12.41 1.71 -30.19
CA VAL A 41 -12.96 0.37 -30.39
C VAL A 41 -11.91 -0.47 -31.13
N ASP A 42 -11.38 -1.48 -30.47
CA ASP A 42 -10.45 -2.44 -31.08
C ASP A 42 -11.19 -3.75 -31.38
N GLY A 43 -11.52 -3.98 -32.65
CA GLY A 43 -12.22 -5.18 -33.13
C GLY A 43 -12.38 -5.17 -34.67
N PRO A 44 -12.54 -6.35 -35.31
CA PRO A 44 -12.75 -6.42 -36.76
C PRO A 44 -14.05 -5.68 -37.11
N ILE A 45 -13.93 -4.61 -37.89
CA ILE A 45 -15.06 -3.79 -38.32
C ILE A 45 -15.69 -4.49 -39.53
N GLU A 46 -16.80 -5.19 -39.34
CA GLU A 46 -17.70 -5.50 -40.45
C GLU A 46 -18.48 -4.23 -40.81
N GLN A 47 -18.23 -3.72 -42.01
CA GLN A 47 -18.92 -2.55 -42.55
C GLN A 47 -19.92 -3.02 -43.59
N THR A 48 -21.17 -3.24 -43.19
CA THR A 48 -22.26 -3.52 -44.13
C THR A 48 -22.82 -2.19 -44.64
N LEU A 49 -22.69 -1.96 -45.94
CA LEU A 49 -23.33 -0.85 -46.66
C LEU A 49 -24.66 -1.35 -47.23
N ASP A 50 -25.75 -1.17 -46.48
CA ASP A 50 -27.09 -1.37 -47.03
C ASP A 50 -27.48 -0.14 -47.86
N THR A 51 -27.53 -0.34 -49.19
CA THR A 51 -28.12 0.63 -50.11
C THR A 51 -29.44 0.05 -50.61
N GLU A 52 -30.56 0.45 -50.00
CA GLU A 52 -31.88 0.11 -50.52
C GLU A 52 -32.15 0.90 -51.80
N ARG A 53 -31.97 0.26 -52.96
CA ARG A 53 -32.61 0.68 -54.21
C ARG A 53 -33.79 -0.22 -54.48
N GLY A 54 -34.99 0.27 -54.16
CA GLY A 54 -36.24 -0.39 -54.52
C GLY A 54 -36.44 -0.42 -56.04
N ARG A 55 -36.11 -1.56 -56.67
CA ARG A 55 -36.73 -2.02 -57.91
C ARG A 55 -36.83 -3.54 -57.89
N SER A 56 -38.06 -4.02 -57.86
CA SER A 56 -38.40 -5.44 -57.93
C SER A 56 -38.04 -6.04 -59.29
N ARG A 57 -37.17 -7.04 -59.29
CA ARG A 57 -37.22 -8.17 -60.24
C ARG A 57 -36.36 -9.32 -59.73
N GLN A 58 -36.96 -10.50 -59.69
CA GLN A 58 -36.33 -11.80 -59.44
C GLN A 58 -35.20 -12.05 -60.43
N ASP A 59 -34.01 -12.33 -59.92
CA ASP A 59 -33.19 -13.52 -60.26
C ASP A 59 -31.89 -13.44 -59.44
N SER A 60 -31.62 -14.42 -58.58
CA SER A 60 -30.38 -14.52 -57.83
C SER A 60 -29.51 -15.62 -58.42
N ALA A 61 -28.58 -15.22 -59.29
CA ALA A 61 -27.36 -15.96 -59.61
C ALA A 61 -26.19 -15.26 -58.93
N GLU A 62 -25.36 -16.04 -58.23
CA GLU A 62 -24.21 -15.61 -57.45
C GLU A 62 -23.12 -14.92 -58.29
N GLY A 63 -22.46 -13.92 -57.71
CA GLY A 63 -21.29 -13.29 -58.30
C GLY A 63 -20.80 -12.09 -57.51
N SER A 64 -20.03 -12.32 -56.44
CA SER A 64 -19.34 -11.26 -55.71
C SER A 64 -18.08 -10.83 -56.47
N LEU A 65 -18.00 -9.57 -56.89
CA LEU A 65 -16.77 -8.98 -57.42
C LEU A 65 -16.57 -7.59 -56.83
N ASN A 66 -15.70 -7.53 -55.83
CA ASN A 66 -15.29 -6.31 -55.14
C ASN A 66 -14.23 -5.57 -55.95
N VAL A 67 -14.48 -4.32 -56.32
CA VAL A 67 -13.46 -3.37 -56.78
C VAL A 67 -13.68 -2.04 -56.09
N VAL A 68 -12.75 -1.68 -55.18
CA VAL A 68 -12.70 -0.36 -54.52
C VAL A 68 -11.75 0.54 -55.30
N LYS A 69 -12.19 1.76 -55.65
CA LYS A 69 -11.30 2.89 -55.96
C LYS A 69 -11.75 4.12 -55.17
N PRO A 70 -10.83 4.86 -54.51
CA PRO A 70 -11.20 6.09 -53.82
C PRO A 70 -11.28 7.24 -54.83
N GLN A 71 -12.32 8.07 -54.74
CA GLN A 71 -12.31 9.40 -55.36
C GLN A 71 -12.56 10.47 -54.30
N VAL A 72 -11.52 11.28 -54.08
CA VAL A 72 -11.60 12.61 -53.49
C VAL A 72 -12.28 13.55 -54.48
N ARG A 73 -13.33 14.27 -54.07
CA ARG A 73 -13.77 15.51 -54.73
C ARG A 73 -14.27 16.54 -53.72
N LEU A 74 -13.51 17.63 -53.62
CA LEU A 74 -13.94 18.97 -53.18
C LEU A 74 -14.69 19.65 -54.33
N ALA A 75 -15.82 20.32 -54.06
CA ALA A 75 -16.20 21.64 -54.60
C ALA A 75 -17.59 22.08 -54.13
N ALA A 76 -17.78 23.40 -54.07
CA ALA A 76 -18.81 24.14 -53.35
C ALA A 76 -20.16 24.35 -54.08
N SER A 77 -21.22 24.39 -53.26
CA SER A 77 -22.55 25.04 -53.32
C SER A 77 -23.22 25.40 -54.66
N SER A 78 -24.47 24.93 -54.84
CA SER A 78 -25.66 25.78 -55.01
C SER A 78 -26.94 25.00 -54.69
N THR A 79 -27.83 25.62 -53.92
CA THR A 79 -29.02 25.05 -53.29
C THR A 79 -30.17 24.83 -54.28
N GLU A 80 -30.58 23.58 -54.48
CA GLU A 80 -31.97 23.21 -54.80
C GLU A 80 -32.34 22.01 -53.93
N ALA A 81 -33.29 22.23 -53.02
CA ALA A 81 -33.70 21.26 -52.02
C ALA A 81 -34.71 20.26 -52.62
N SER A 82 -34.23 19.10 -53.08
CA SER A 82 -35.01 17.86 -53.05
C SER A 82 -34.55 17.04 -51.85
N SER A 83 -35.47 16.78 -50.92
CA SER A 83 -35.16 15.97 -49.73
C SER A 83 -35.15 14.49 -50.10
N GLU A 84 -34.03 13.98 -50.56
CA GLU A 84 -33.76 12.54 -50.57
C GLU A 84 -32.96 12.22 -49.31
N LYS A 85 -33.65 11.60 -48.34
CA LYS A 85 -33.09 11.29 -47.03
C LYS A 85 -32.29 9.99 -47.13
N ASP A 86 -31.06 10.07 -47.65
CA ASP A 86 -30.13 8.95 -47.66
C ASP A 86 -29.82 8.53 -46.21
N ARG A 87 -30.48 7.46 -45.77
CA ARG A 87 -30.28 6.89 -44.44
C ARG A 87 -29.15 5.87 -44.54
N THR A 88 -27.91 6.36 -44.48
CA THR A 88 -26.74 5.49 -44.32
C THR A 88 -26.75 4.91 -42.91
N VAL A 89 -27.19 3.66 -42.75
CA VAL A 89 -27.10 2.94 -41.47
C VAL A 89 -25.77 2.21 -41.43
N VAL A 90 -24.78 2.81 -40.74
CA VAL A 90 -23.51 2.15 -40.45
C VAL A 90 -23.71 1.29 -39.21
N THR A 91 -23.97 -0.01 -39.41
CA THR A 91 -24.07 -0.95 -38.29
C THR A 91 -22.66 -1.37 -37.86
N ARG A 92 -22.20 -0.86 -36.72
CA ARG A 92 -20.91 -1.27 -36.12
C ARG A 92 -21.17 -2.42 -35.14
N ARG A 93 -20.59 -3.59 -35.38
CA ARG A 93 -20.54 -4.70 -34.41
C ARG A 93 -19.09 -4.99 -34.05
N GLY A 94 -18.75 -4.81 -32.79
CA GLY A 94 -17.45 -5.11 -32.22
C GLY A 94 -17.55 -5.14 -30.70
N ILE A 95 -16.67 -5.88 -30.03
CA ILE A 95 -16.53 -5.82 -28.57
C ILE A 95 -15.79 -4.51 -28.27
N GLU A 96 -16.46 -3.59 -27.59
CA GLU A 96 -15.83 -2.35 -27.15
C GLU A 96 -14.74 -2.65 -26.12
N LYS A 97 -13.48 -2.55 -26.53
CA LYS A 97 -12.34 -2.59 -25.61
C LYS A 97 -11.90 -1.16 -25.37
N ILE A 98 -12.12 -0.65 -24.17
CA ILE A 98 -11.61 0.65 -23.76
C ILE A 98 -10.06 0.57 -23.74
N SER A 99 -9.40 1.15 -24.75
CA SER A 99 -7.94 1.23 -24.81
C SER A 99 -7.48 2.67 -24.66
N LEU A 100 -6.62 2.95 -23.67
CA LEU A 100 -5.96 4.25 -23.52
C LEU A 100 -4.75 4.33 -24.47
N ASN A 101 -4.67 5.40 -25.27
CA ASN A 101 -3.48 5.67 -26.06
C ASN A 101 -2.42 6.40 -25.23
N PHE A 102 -1.44 5.65 -24.72
CA PHE A 102 -0.37 6.21 -23.90
C PHE A 102 0.41 7.32 -24.60
N SER A 103 0.56 7.26 -25.92
CA SER A 103 1.28 8.28 -26.69
C SER A 103 0.54 9.62 -26.70
N ASP A 104 -0.79 9.59 -26.82
CA ASP A 104 -1.62 10.80 -26.81
C ASP A 104 -1.62 11.44 -25.42
N VAL A 105 -1.80 10.61 -24.37
CA VAL A 105 -1.77 11.07 -22.97
C VAL A 105 -0.38 11.62 -22.60
N ALA A 106 0.70 10.93 -22.93
CA ALA A 106 2.06 11.39 -22.65
C ALA A 106 2.38 12.71 -23.36
N ARG A 107 1.90 12.88 -24.61
CA ARG A 107 2.04 14.14 -25.34
C ARG A 107 1.26 15.27 -24.67
N ALA A 108 0.00 15.03 -24.31
CA ALA A 108 -0.83 16.05 -23.65
C ALA A 108 -0.22 16.47 -22.30
N LEU A 109 0.23 15.51 -21.48
CA LEU A 109 0.92 15.79 -20.21
C LEU A 109 2.20 16.61 -20.38
N ARG A 110 2.99 16.35 -21.43
CA ARG A 110 4.20 17.14 -21.72
C ARG A 110 3.85 18.59 -22.10
N LEU A 111 2.88 18.76 -22.98
CA LEU A 111 2.44 20.10 -23.40
C LEU A 111 1.84 20.90 -22.24
N LEU A 112 1.07 20.24 -21.36
CA LEU A 112 0.57 20.85 -20.13
C LEU A 112 1.72 21.21 -19.16
N ALA A 113 2.73 20.36 -19.05
CA ALA A 113 3.89 20.65 -18.22
C ALA A 113 4.74 21.83 -18.74
N GLU A 114 4.79 22.02 -20.06
CA GLU A 114 5.48 23.16 -20.68
C GLU A 114 4.76 24.49 -20.41
N SER A 115 3.44 24.51 -20.26
CA SER A 115 2.70 25.73 -19.91
C SER A 115 2.78 26.10 -18.42
N LEU A 116 3.16 25.17 -17.54
CA LEU A 116 3.22 25.38 -16.08
C LEU A 116 4.34 26.31 -15.58
N SER A 117 5.11 26.98 -16.45
CA SER A 117 5.98 28.12 -16.11
C SER A 117 6.81 27.96 -14.81
N ALA A 118 7.73 27.00 -14.79
CA ALA A 118 8.63 26.65 -13.65
C ALA A 118 7.96 26.05 -12.40
N ARG A 119 6.64 25.80 -12.42
CA ARG A 119 5.92 25.10 -11.34
C ARG A 119 6.12 23.58 -11.45
N ARG A 120 6.04 22.90 -10.31
CA ARG A 120 6.18 21.44 -10.22
C ARG A 120 4.91 20.82 -9.67
N VAL A 121 4.43 19.77 -10.33
CA VAL A 121 3.26 18.97 -9.91
C VAL A 121 3.74 17.75 -9.15
N TRP A 122 3.19 17.54 -7.95
CA TRP A 122 3.49 16.37 -7.13
C TRP A 122 2.29 15.43 -7.18
N VAL A 123 2.49 14.26 -7.78
CA VAL A 123 1.48 13.21 -7.83
C VAL A 123 1.80 12.21 -6.73
N VAL A 124 1.05 12.29 -5.63
CA VAL A 124 1.18 11.37 -4.50
C VAL A 124 0.08 10.33 -4.61
N LEU A 125 0.48 9.09 -4.87
CA LEU A 125 -0.41 7.94 -4.90
C LEU A 125 -0.35 7.26 -3.54
N ASP A 126 -1.39 7.47 -2.75
CA ASP A 126 -1.59 6.75 -1.49
C ASP A 126 -2.38 5.46 -1.72
N GLU A 127 -2.22 4.49 -0.83
CA GLU A 127 -2.94 3.21 -0.85
C GLU A 127 -2.83 2.45 -2.20
N TRP A 128 -1.60 2.27 -2.70
CA TRP A 128 -1.35 1.54 -3.95
C TRP A 128 -1.98 0.13 -3.97
N ALA A 129 -2.06 -0.51 -2.80
CA ALA A 129 -2.64 -1.84 -2.63
C ALA A 129 -4.14 -1.90 -2.94
N SER A 130 -4.86 -0.77 -2.94
CA SER A 130 -6.26 -0.70 -3.40
C SER A 130 -6.44 -1.04 -4.88
N VAL A 131 -5.38 -0.92 -5.68
CA VAL A 131 -5.39 -1.30 -7.09
C VAL A 131 -5.29 -2.83 -7.18
N PRO A 132 -6.16 -3.50 -7.96
CA PRO A 132 -6.10 -4.95 -8.12
C PRO A 132 -4.70 -5.43 -8.53
N TRP A 133 -4.25 -6.51 -7.90
CA TRP A 133 -2.88 -7.03 -8.01
C TRP A 133 -2.39 -7.21 -9.46
N ASP A 134 -3.26 -7.68 -10.33
CA ASP A 134 -3.00 -7.91 -11.76
C ASP A 134 -2.99 -6.62 -12.58
N VAL A 135 -3.67 -5.57 -12.11
CA VAL A 135 -3.73 -4.25 -12.74
C VAL A 135 -2.54 -3.37 -12.35
N GLN A 136 -1.97 -3.55 -11.16
CA GLN A 136 -0.85 -2.74 -10.65
C GLN A 136 0.33 -2.59 -11.65
N PRO A 137 0.83 -3.65 -12.31
CA PRO A 137 1.91 -3.50 -13.29
C PRO A 137 1.51 -2.68 -14.53
N TYR A 138 0.24 -2.69 -14.93
CA TYR A 138 -0.23 -1.87 -16.06
C TYR A 138 -0.29 -0.40 -15.68
N LEU A 139 -0.76 -0.10 -14.47
CA LEU A 139 -0.70 1.24 -13.91
C LEU A 139 0.76 1.70 -13.81
N GLY A 140 1.64 0.84 -13.31
CA GLY A 140 3.08 1.11 -13.26
C GLY A 140 3.68 1.44 -14.62
N ALA A 141 3.37 0.64 -15.64
CA ALA A 141 3.85 0.88 -17.01
C ALA A 141 3.34 2.22 -17.57
N PHE A 142 2.11 2.60 -17.21
CA PHE A 142 1.56 3.90 -17.55
C PHE A 142 2.33 5.03 -16.87
N LEU A 143 2.62 4.93 -15.56
CA LEU A 143 3.40 5.94 -14.84
C LEU A 143 4.78 6.15 -15.48
N VAL A 144 5.50 5.06 -15.77
CA VAL A 144 6.83 5.08 -16.39
C VAL A 144 6.82 5.71 -17.78
N ARG A 145 5.76 5.48 -18.57
CA ARG A 145 5.70 6.00 -19.96
C ARG A 145 5.14 7.40 -20.07
N CYS A 146 4.24 7.80 -19.17
CA CYS A 146 3.45 9.01 -19.31
C CYS A 146 3.83 10.11 -18.32
N LEU A 147 4.07 9.77 -17.05
CA LEU A 147 4.31 10.76 -15.99
C LEU A 147 5.80 10.95 -15.66
N LEU A 148 6.54 9.86 -15.40
CA LEU A 148 7.95 9.95 -15.03
C LEU A 148 8.85 10.69 -16.05
N PRO A 149 8.60 10.62 -17.38
CA PRO A 149 9.40 11.36 -18.36
C PRO A 149 9.17 12.88 -18.34
N VAL A 150 8.13 13.36 -17.64
CA VAL A 150 7.76 14.77 -17.59
C VAL A 150 8.48 15.45 -16.43
N ARG A 151 9.48 16.29 -16.73
CA ARG A 151 10.36 16.92 -15.72
C ARG A 151 9.65 17.77 -14.66
N ALA A 152 8.50 18.35 -15.02
CA ALA A 152 7.69 19.14 -14.10
C ALA A 152 6.84 18.28 -13.15
N ILE A 153 6.82 16.95 -13.33
CA ILE A 153 6.02 16.03 -12.52
C ILE A 153 6.95 15.21 -11.63
N THR A 154 6.59 15.09 -10.35
CA THR A 154 7.24 14.17 -9.41
C THR A 154 6.20 13.21 -8.87
N VAL A 155 6.47 11.91 -8.99
CA VAL A 155 5.56 10.86 -8.51
C VAL A 155 6.12 10.27 -7.22
N LYS A 156 5.27 10.16 -6.20
CA LYS A 156 5.53 9.43 -4.95
C LYS A 156 4.44 8.39 -4.78
N ILE A 157 4.82 7.17 -4.45
CA ILE A 157 3.88 6.06 -4.24
C ILE A 157 4.09 5.56 -2.81
N ALA A 158 3.03 5.61 -2.00
CA ALA A 158 2.96 4.90 -0.74
C ALA A 158 2.37 3.51 -1.02
N ALA A 159 3.10 2.48 -0.65
CA ALA A 159 2.78 1.11 -1.01
C ALA A 159 3.15 0.17 0.14
N ILE A 160 2.31 -0.84 0.35
CA ILE A 160 2.60 -1.93 1.29
C ILE A 160 3.33 -3.00 0.50
N GLU A 161 4.58 -3.28 0.86
CA GLU A 161 5.51 -4.06 0.04
C GLU A 161 4.94 -5.39 -0.46
N ARG A 162 4.27 -6.16 0.40
CA ARG A 162 3.70 -7.47 0.02
C ARG A 162 2.41 -7.38 -0.77
N GLN A 163 1.68 -6.27 -0.68
CA GLN A 163 0.46 -6.02 -1.44
C GLN A 163 0.74 -5.23 -2.72
N THR A 164 2.01 -5.19 -3.11
CA THR A 164 2.51 -4.41 -4.24
C THR A 164 3.17 -5.30 -5.27
N ASN A 165 2.67 -5.19 -6.49
CA ASN A 165 3.19 -5.80 -7.69
C ASN A 165 3.55 -4.72 -8.69
N PHE A 166 4.76 -4.19 -8.58
CA PHE A 166 5.21 -3.12 -9.47
C PHE A 166 5.51 -3.59 -10.88
N ARG A 167 5.89 -4.87 -11.08
CA ARG A 167 6.39 -5.36 -12.37
C ARG A 167 5.93 -6.79 -12.62
N THR A 168 5.47 -7.07 -13.84
CA THR A 168 5.12 -8.42 -14.27
C THR A 168 5.64 -8.71 -15.67
N LYS A 169 5.73 -10.00 -16.00
CA LYS A 169 6.09 -10.50 -17.32
C LYS A 169 4.82 -10.96 -18.05
N LEU A 170 4.56 -10.36 -19.20
CA LEU A 170 3.44 -10.73 -20.06
C LEU A 170 3.68 -12.10 -20.73
N PRO A 171 2.63 -12.77 -21.25
CA PRO A 171 2.76 -14.06 -21.94
C PRO A 171 3.71 -14.04 -23.15
N ASN A 172 3.85 -12.89 -23.81
CA ASN A 172 4.78 -12.68 -24.92
C ASN A 172 6.26 -12.49 -24.47
N GLY A 173 6.53 -12.58 -23.17
CA GLY A 173 7.85 -12.40 -22.57
C GLY A 173 8.24 -10.97 -22.25
N GLN A 174 7.42 -9.98 -22.62
CA GLN A 174 7.69 -8.57 -22.36
C GLN A 174 7.48 -8.23 -20.88
N LEU A 175 8.42 -7.50 -20.29
CA LEU A 175 8.28 -6.94 -18.95
C LEU A 175 7.51 -5.62 -19.01
N ILE A 176 6.55 -5.46 -18.11
CA ILE A 176 5.80 -4.21 -17.92
C ILE A 176 5.80 -3.83 -16.44
N GLY A 177 5.61 -2.53 -16.16
CA GLY A 177 5.55 -2.01 -14.80
C GLY A 177 6.70 -1.06 -14.48
N ILE A 178 6.95 -0.90 -13.19
CA ILE A 178 8.02 -0.07 -12.61
C ILE A 178 9.16 -0.98 -12.19
N GLU A 179 10.36 -0.69 -12.65
CA GLU A 179 11.59 -1.32 -12.18
C GLU A 179 12.17 -0.55 -10.99
N LEU A 180 12.01 -1.08 -9.78
CA LEU A 180 12.63 -0.51 -8.59
C LEU A 180 14.16 -0.45 -8.73
N GLY A 181 14.75 0.67 -8.34
CA GLY A 181 16.18 0.96 -8.48
C GLY A 181 16.56 1.58 -9.83
N ALA A 182 15.81 1.30 -10.91
CA ALA A 182 16.05 1.90 -12.23
C ALA A 182 15.09 3.06 -12.52
N ASP A 183 13.79 2.81 -12.40
CA ASP A 183 12.74 3.80 -12.65
C ASP A 183 12.42 4.63 -11.39
N MET A 184 12.44 3.99 -10.20
CA MET A 184 12.10 4.62 -8.93
C MET A 184 13.01 4.13 -7.79
N SER A 185 13.43 5.02 -6.90
CA SER A 185 14.19 4.67 -5.69
C SER A 185 13.27 4.07 -4.60
N ALA A 186 13.64 2.94 -4.02
CA ALA A 186 12.85 2.22 -2.99
C ALA A 186 13.05 2.77 -1.55
N ASN A 187 13.29 4.08 -1.40
CA ASN A 187 14.23 4.57 -0.38
C ASN A 187 13.75 4.69 1.08
N LEU A 188 12.47 4.52 1.42
CA LEU A 188 12.00 4.81 2.78
C LEU A 188 11.00 3.77 3.28
N SER A 189 11.48 2.87 4.15
CA SER A 189 10.63 2.06 5.03
C SER A 189 10.22 2.91 6.23
N LEU A 190 8.93 3.06 6.49
CA LEU A 190 8.44 3.75 7.70
C LEU A 190 8.61 2.88 8.95
N ASP A 191 8.67 1.56 8.78
CA ASP A 191 8.79 0.60 9.86
C ASP A 191 10.15 0.73 10.57
N ASP A 192 11.21 1.09 9.84
CA ASP A 192 12.56 1.26 10.37
C ASP A 192 12.71 2.49 11.29
N PHE A 193 11.75 3.44 11.27
CA PHE A 193 11.91 4.74 11.93
C PHE A 193 11.24 4.85 13.30
N MET A 194 10.39 3.88 13.69
CA MET A 194 9.48 4.02 14.83
C MET A 194 9.51 2.87 15.86
N VAL A 195 10.45 1.92 15.77
CA VAL A 195 10.55 0.78 16.69
C VAL A 195 11.08 1.23 18.07
N PHE A 196 10.26 1.07 19.11
CA PHE A 196 10.57 1.49 20.49
C PHE A 196 11.93 0.97 21.01
N GLU A 197 12.33 -0.19 20.54
CA GLU A 197 13.51 -0.92 21.06
C GLU A 197 14.83 -0.42 20.53
N GLN A 198 14.78 0.24 19.37
CA GLN A 198 15.97 0.83 18.77
C GLN A 198 16.27 2.17 19.44
N GLU A 199 15.23 2.99 19.70
CA GLU A 199 15.38 4.31 20.34
C GLU A 199 14.22 4.63 21.31
N GLU A 200 14.25 4.05 22.52
CA GLU A 200 13.18 4.18 23.53
C GLU A 200 12.81 5.65 23.82
N ASN A 201 13.82 6.52 23.97
CA ASN A 201 13.60 7.93 24.28
C ASN A 201 12.89 8.67 23.13
N ARG A 202 13.23 8.35 21.89
CA ARG A 202 12.63 8.98 20.72
C ARG A 202 11.20 8.53 20.53
N ALA A 203 10.94 7.23 20.63
CA ALA A 203 9.59 6.68 20.59
C ALA A 203 8.73 7.27 21.72
N ARG A 204 9.23 7.29 22.96
CA ARG A 204 8.54 7.92 24.10
C ARG A 204 8.18 9.38 23.80
N ASN A 205 9.14 10.18 23.32
CA ASN A 205 8.91 11.59 22.99
C ASN A 205 7.89 11.75 21.85
N PHE A 206 7.98 10.93 20.80
CA PHE A 206 7.04 10.95 19.69
C PHE A 206 5.61 10.67 20.15
N PHE A 207 5.38 9.56 20.85
CA PHE A 207 4.03 9.17 21.28
C PHE A 207 3.45 10.13 22.32
N ARG A 208 4.31 10.73 23.17
CA ARG A 208 3.88 11.77 24.10
C ARG A 208 3.39 13.00 23.34
N GLY A 209 4.15 13.46 22.34
CA GLY A 209 3.74 14.57 21.48
C GLY A 209 2.52 14.26 20.63
N LEU A 210 2.40 13.04 20.11
CA LEU A 210 1.24 12.56 19.36
C LEU A 210 -0.04 12.66 20.20
N LEU A 211 -0.04 12.06 21.39
CA LEU A 211 -1.21 12.03 22.26
C LEU A 211 -1.54 13.41 22.81
N PHE A 212 -0.54 14.21 23.15
CA PHE A 212 -0.75 15.62 23.53
C PHE A 212 -1.48 16.37 22.41
N LYS A 213 -0.95 16.34 21.18
CA LYS A 213 -1.59 16.97 20.02
C LYS A 213 -2.99 16.42 19.75
N HIS A 214 -3.18 15.11 19.90
CA HIS A 214 -4.49 14.48 19.70
C HIS A 214 -5.55 14.99 20.69
N LEU A 215 -5.15 15.31 21.93
CA LEU A 215 -6.05 15.83 22.97
C LEU A 215 -6.25 17.36 22.88
N THR A 216 -5.28 18.10 22.34
CA THR A 216 -5.31 19.57 22.33
C THR A 216 -5.63 20.20 20.97
N ALA A 217 -5.48 19.48 19.87
CA ALA A 217 -5.70 20.04 18.53
C ALA A 217 -7.21 20.20 18.24
N GLY A 218 -7.64 21.44 18.02
CA GLY A 218 -9.01 21.75 17.63
C GLY A 218 -10.05 21.62 18.75
N THR A 219 -9.62 21.54 20.01
CA THR A 219 -10.51 21.49 21.18
C THR A 219 -10.85 22.91 21.68
N ASP A 220 -12.14 23.21 21.76
CA ASP A 220 -12.64 24.41 22.45
C ASP A 220 -12.21 24.41 23.93
N GLU A 221 -12.11 25.58 24.55
CA GLU A 221 -11.69 25.73 25.97
C GLU A 221 -12.46 24.81 26.93
N GLN A 222 -13.73 24.52 26.63
CA GLN A 222 -14.61 23.67 27.44
C GLN A 222 -14.31 22.16 27.35
N ARG A 223 -13.58 21.73 26.32
CA ARG A 223 -13.20 20.32 26.08
C ARG A 223 -11.72 20.05 26.35
N GLN A 224 -10.96 21.07 26.76
CA GLN A 224 -9.57 20.90 27.14
C GLN A 224 -9.47 20.08 28.43
N VAL A 225 -8.51 19.16 28.46
CA VAL A 225 -8.20 18.38 29.66
C VAL A 225 -7.60 19.33 30.71
N PRO A 226 -8.21 19.50 31.90
CA PRO A 226 -7.69 20.40 32.90
C PRO A 226 -6.24 20.09 33.27
N GLY A 227 -5.38 21.11 33.22
CA GLY A 227 -3.96 20.99 33.56
C GLY A 227 -3.05 20.45 32.46
N LEU A 228 -3.59 20.04 31.29
CA LEU A 228 -2.78 19.58 30.15
C LEU A 228 -2.34 20.78 29.30
N VAL A 229 -1.19 21.38 29.61
CA VAL A 229 -0.68 22.58 28.92
C VAL A 229 0.52 22.26 28.03
N LYS A 230 1.36 21.29 28.44
CA LYS A 230 2.54 20.85 27.68
C LYS A 230 2.62 19.33 27.64
N GLU A 231 3.39 18.80 26.70
CA GLU A 231 3.55 17.35 26.51
C GLU A 231 3.97 16.60 27.78
N SER A 232 4.80 17.21 28.63
CA SER A 232 5.27 16.57 29.88
C SER A 232 4.13 16.29 30.87
N ASP A 233 3.03 17.03 30.79
CA ASP A 233 1.93 16.91 31.74
C ASP A 233 1.12 15.62 31.50
N LEU A 234 1.14 15.11 30.27
CA LEU A 234 0.40 13.92 29.83
C LEU A 234 0.60 12.72 30.75
N ILE A 235 1.86 12.41 31.10
CA ILE A 235 2.18 11.26 31.95
C ILE A 235 1.68 11.50 33.36
N SER A 236 1.91 12.69 33.91
CA SER A 236 1.53 13.03 35.28
C SER A 236 0.01 13.06 35.51
N ILE A 237 -0.76 13.40 34.48
CA ILE A 237 -2.22 13.49 34.52
C ILE A 237 -2.84 12.13 34.21
N GLY A 238 -2.43 11.50 33.11
CA GLY A 238 -3.08 10.33 32.56
C GLY A 238 -2.58 8.98 33.11
N PHE A 239 -1.36 8.90 33.62
CA PHE A 239 -0.70 7.63 33.94
C PHE A 239 -0.22 7.56 35.40
N THR A 240 -0.18 6.36 35.96
CA THR A 240 0.32 6.16 37.34
C THR A 240 1.79 6.52 37.48
N ASP A 241 2.59 6.21 36.48
CA ASP A 241 4.02 6.54 36.39
C ASP A 241 4.50 6.45 34.92
N SER A 242 5.79 6.74 34.70
CA SER A 242 6.40 6.64 33.36
C SER A 242 6.43 5.22 32.80
N ARG A 243 6.44 4.18 33.65
CA ARG A 243 6.48 2.78 33.21
C ARG A 243 5.15 2.36 32.60
N ALA A 244 4.03 2.88 33.11
CA ALA A 244 2.72 2.67 32.50
C ALA A 244 2.64 3.31 31.10
N PHE A 245 3.26 4.47 30.92
CA PHE A 245 3.37 5.09 29.60
C PHE A 245 4.32 4.32 28.67
N ASP A 246 5.47 3.87 29.17
CA ASP A 246 6.41 3.05 28.39
C ASP A 246 5.76 1.75 27.92
N GLU A 247 4.91 1.15 28.76
CA GLU A 247 4.16 -0.04 28.37
C GLU A 247 3.19 0.25 27.21
N LEU A 248 2.56 1.43 27.19
CA LEU A 248 1.70 1.85 26.08
C LEU A 248 2.52 2.03 24.80
N VAL A 249 3.68 2.68 24.91
CA VAL A 249 4.58 2.88 23.76
C VAL A 249 5.08 1.55 23.21
N ARG A 250 5.43 0.60 24.10
CA ARG A 250 5.80 -0.76 23.72
C ARG A 250 4.66 -1.50 23.03
N ALA A 251 3.45 -1.42 23.60
CA ALA A 251 2.26 -2.07 23.05
C ALA A 251 1.82 -1.48 21.69
N ALA A 252 2.21 -0.24 21.40
CA ALA A 252 1.93 0.40 20.11
C ALA A 252 2.87 -0.06 18.99
N GLU A 253 4.03 -0.63 19.31
CA GLU A 253 5.01 -1.15 18.34
C GLU A 253 5.37 -0.17 17.21
N GLY A 254 5.38 1.14 17.51
CA GLY A 254 5.68 2.17 16.52
C GLY A 254 4.49 2.61 15.67
N VAL A 255 3.30 2.03 15.86
CA VAL A 255 2.06 2.35 15.12
C VAL A 255 1.24 3.43 15.87
N PRO A 256 1.13 4.67 15.36
CA PRO A 256 0.37 5.76 16.00
C PRO A 256 -1.10 5.41 16.28
N ARG A 257 -1.74 4.69 15.34
CA ARG A 257 -3.15 4.29 15.44
C ARG A 257 -3.38 3.30 16.58
N ASP A 258 -2.49 2.32 16.73
CA ASP A 258 -2.58 1.33 17.79
C ASP A 258 -2.39 2.02 19.16
N ALA A 259 -1.45 2.96 19.29
CA ALA A 259 -1.28 3.75 20.51
C ALA A 259 -2.55 4.49 20.93
N ILE A 260 -3.23 5.18 19.99
CA ILE A 260 -4.45 5.93 20.29
C ILE A 260 -5.56 4.98 20.76
N ASN A 261 -5.76 3.86 20.07
CA ASN A 261 -6.81 2.90 20.41
C ASN A 261 -6.54 2.18 21.73
N ILE A 262 -5.30 1.76 21.97
CA ILE A 262 -4.90 1.13 23.23
C ILE A 262 -5.02 2.13 24.37
N ALA A 263 -4.59 3.38 24.19
CA ALA A 263 -4.74 4.44 25.20
C ALA A 263 -6.21 4.71 25.53
N ALA A 264 -7.08 4.79 24.52
CA ALA A 264 -8.52 4.99 24.72
C ALA A 264 -9.16 3.82 25.49
N LYS A 265 -8.85 2.57 25.12
CA LYS A 265 -9.33 1.37 25.85
C LYS A 265 -8.78 1.32 27.28
N ALA A 266 -7.52 1.69 27.49
CA ALA A 266 -6.88 1.73 28.80
C ALA A 266 -7.50 2.83 29.69
N ALA A 267 -7.77 4.01 29.13
CA ALA A 267 -8.47 5.10 29.81
C ALA A 267 -9.89 4.68 30.22
N TRP A 268 -10.63 4.01 29.34
CA TRP A 268 -11.97 3.52 29.65
C TRP A 268 -11.98 2.50 30.80
N ARG A 269 -10.96 1.63 30.86
CA ARG A 269 -10.74 0.68 31.98
C ARG A 269 -10.31 1.37 33.27
N ALA A 270 -9.56 2.47 33.15
CA ALA A 270 -9.13 3.26 34.28
C ALA A 270 -10.28 4.13 34.84
N ALA A 271 -11.21 4.58 34.00
CA ALA A 271 -12.28 5.52 34.39
C ALA A 271 -11.68 6.77 35.07
N ASP A 272 -12.01 7.03 36.34
CA ASP A 272 -11.60 8.25 37.06
C ASP A 272 -10.18 8.17 37.66
N ARG A 273 -9.55 6.99 37.66
CA ARG A 273 -8.18 6.80 38.15
C ARG A 273 -7.19 6.89 36.99
N ARG A 274 -5.91 7.11 37.33
CA ARG A 274 -4.83 7.13 36.34
C ARG A 274 -4.63 5.73 35.72
N ILE A 275 -4.23 5.72 34.45
CA ILE A 275 -3.94 4.51 33.68
C ILE A 275 -2.72 3.81 34.28
N SER A 276 -2.89 2.54 34.64
CA SER A 276 -1.85 1.68 35.19
C SER A 276 -1.35 0.67 34.16
N ILE A 277 -0.21 0.01 34.42
CA ILE A 277 0.31 -1.07 33.55
C ILE A 277 -0.75 -2.17 33.28
N PRO A 278 -1.49 -2.70 34.28
CA PRO A 278 -2.56 -3.66 34.03
C PRO A 278 -3.64 -3.19 33.05
N ASP A 279 -3.97 -1.89 33.06
CA ASP A 279 -4.97 -1.32 32.15
C ASP A 279 -4.47 -1.34 30.71
N VAL A 280 -3.22 -0.91 30.50
CA VAL A 280 -2.56 -0.91 29.19
C VAL A 280 -2.45 -2.33 28.65
N ARG A 281 -2.02 -3.29 29.47
CA ARG A 281 -1.90 -4.69 29.05
C ARG A 281 -3.23 -5.30 28.64
N SER A 282 -4.26 -5.08 29.45
CA SER A 282 -5.61 -5.57 29.15
C SER A 282 -6.19 -4.90 27.89
N ALA A 283 -5.91 -3.62 27.69
CA ALA A 283 -6.30 -2.87 26.51
C ALA A 283 -5.56 -3.34 25.26
N ALA A 284 -4.26 -3.61 25.34
CA ALA A 284 -3.45 -4.13 24.24
C ALA A 284 -3.91 -5.53 23.81
N ARG A 285 -4.18 -6.42 24.77
CA ARG A 285 -4.78 -7.73 24.51
C ARG A 285 -6.11 -7.59 23.77
N GLN A 286 -7.00 -6.76 24.31
CA GLN A 286 -8.31 -6.56 23.72
C GLN A 286 -8.21 -5.94 22.31
N TRP A 287 -7.28 -5.01 22.10
CA TRP A 287 -7.00 -4.45 20.77
C TRP A 287 -6.55 -5.54 19.79
N PHE A 288 -5.62 -6.39 20.20
CA PHE A 288 -5.17 -7.53 19.40
C PHE A 288 -6.31 -8.50 19.04
N GLN A 289 -7.13 -8.87 20.02
CA GLN A 289 -8.25 -9.81 19.83
C GLN A 289 -9.33 -9.25 18.89
N ASP A 290 -9.67 -7.97 19.05
CA ASP A 290 -10.72 -7.32 18.26
C ASP A 290 -10.26 -7.02 16.82
N ASP A 291 -9.03 -6.55 16.63
CA ASP A 291 -8.49 -6.06 15.35
C ASP A 291 -7.70 -7.14 14.59
N LYS A 292 -6.64 -7.67 15.20
CA LYS A 292 -5.63 -8.50 14.52
C LYS A 292 -6.01 -9.98 14.47
N GLU A 293 -6.42 -10.56 15.60
CA GLU A 293 -6.94 -11.93 15.64
C GLU A 293 -8.30 -12.03 14.93
N GLY A 294 -9.10 -10.96 14.97
CA GLY A 294 -10.32 -10.82 14.19
C GLY A 294 -10.10 -11.03 12.68
N ALA A 295 -8.98 -10.52 12.15
CA ALA A 295 -8.61 -10.66 10.74
C ALA A 295 -8.23 -12.10 10.36
N LEU A 296 -7.81 -12.93 11.33
CA LEU A 296 -7.38 -14.33 11.09
C LEU A 296 -8.53 -15.34 11.14
N LYS A 297 -9.78 -14.93 11.42
CA LYS A 297 -10.92 -15.85 11.55
C LYS A 297 -11.20 -16.71 10.32
N GLY A 298 -10.75 -16.29 9.14
CA GLY A 298 -10.86 -17.04 7.88
C GLY A 298 -9.64 -17.92 7.55
N GLU A 299 -8.57 -17.86 8.36
CA GLU A 299 -7.26 -18.44 8.06
C GLU A 299 -6.85 -19.46 9.15
N PRO A 300 -7.45 -20.67 9.18
CA PRO A 300 -7.25 -21.63 10.26
C PRO A 300 -5.80 -22.10 10.39
N GLU A 301 -5.09 -22.26 9.28
CA GLU A 301 -3.66 -22.64 9.30
C GLU A 301 -2.78 -21.53 9.90
N ALA A 302 -3.11 -20.26 9.65
CA ALA A 302 -2.41 -19.12 10.24
C ALA A 302 -2.62 -19.08 11.76
N GLN A 303 -3.84 -19.33 12.23
CA GLN A 303 -4.13 -19.41 13.67
C GLN A 303 -3.37 -20.57 14.34
N LEU A 304 -3.28 -21.73 13.69
CA LEU A 304 -2.48 -22.85 14.17
C LEU A 304 -0.99 -22.49 14.24
N LEU A 305 -0.47 -21.83 13.20
CA LEU A 305 0.91 -21.37 13.17
C LEU A 305 1.18 -20.36 14.28
N LEU A 306 0.28 -19.41 14.54
CA LEU A 306 0.43 -18.45 15.64
C LEU A 306 0.55 -19.14 16.99
N ASN A 307 -0.34 -20.08 17.28
CA ASN A 307 -0.29 -20.84 18.54
C ASN A 307 1.02 -21.63 18.66
N TRP A 308 1.46 -22.25 17.57
CA TRP A 308 2.72 -23.00 17.53
C TRP A 308 3.93 -22.08 17.74
N ILE A 309 3.93 -20.89 17.13
CA ILE A 309 4.95 -19.85 17.34
C ILE A 309 4.97 -19.42 18.81
N ILE A 310 3.82 -19.16 19.42
CA ILE A 310 3.74 -18.77 20.85
C ILE A 310 4.36 -19.86 21.73
N ASP A 311 4.06 -21.13 21.47
CA ASP A 311 4.60 -22.22 22.27
C ASP A 311 6.12 -22.39 22.05
N LYS A 312 6.57 -22.49 20.80
CA LYS A 312 7.97 -22.75 20.47
C LYS A 312 8.90 -21.56 20.70
N VAL A 313 8.43 -20.34 20.49
CA VAL A 313 9.27 -19.14 20.58
C VAL A 313 9.14 -18.50 21.96
N ILE A 314 7.91 -18.34 22.45
CA ILE A 314 7.68 -17.64 23.72
C ILE A 314 7.80 -18.58 24.91
N ARG A 315 7.05 -19.69 24.96
CA ARG A 315 7.08 -20.57 26.14
C ARG A 315 8.42 -21.30 26.27
N ASP A 316 8.88 -21.92 25.19
CA ASP A 316 10.08 -22.77 25.23
C ASP A 316 11.37 -21.95 25.28
N LYS A 317 11.48 -20.92 24.42
CA LYS A 317 12.72 -20.15 24.24
C LYS A 317 12.72 -18.84 25.02
N LYS A 318 11.57 -18.40 25.55
CA LYS A 318 11.41 -17.10 26.24
C LYS A 318 11.89 -15.93 25.40
N ALA A 319 11.72 -16.08 24.08
CA ALA A 319 12.03 -15.07 23.07
C ALA A 319 10.72 -14.54 22.49
N ARG A 320 10.78 -13.39 21.86
CA ARG A 320 9.66 -12.77 21.14
C ARG A 320 9.90 -12.62 19.65
N GLY A 321 11.14 -12.89 19.22
CA GLY A 321 11.52 -12.94 17.82
C GLY A 321 12.11 -14.30 17.47
N PHE A 322 12.00 -14.65 16.19
CA PHE A 322 12.42 -15.93 15.64
C PHE A 322 12.94 -15.75 14.21
N LEU A 323 13.69 -16.75 13.74
CA LEU A 323 14.28 -16.77 12.41
C LEU A 323 13.44 -17.66 11.49
N VAL A 324 13.14 -17.18 10.29
CA VAL A 324 12.55 -17.99 9.22
C VAL A 324 13.52 -18.00 8.04
N ASN A 325 13.73 -19.17 7.43
CA ASN A 325 14.57 -19.26 6.25
C ASN A 325 13.89 -18.51 5.08
N GLN A 326 14.65 -17.73 4.31
CA GLN A 326 14.10 -16.96 3.18
C GLN A 326 13.40 -17.82 2.12
N ARG A 327 13.77 -19.11 2.00
CA ARG A 327 13.08 -20.06 1.12
C ARG A 327 11.63 -20.31 1.52
N GLU A 328 11.32 -20.11 2.80
CA GLU A 328 10.00 -20.35 3.39
C GLU A 328 9.20 -19.06 3.60
N GLN A 329 9.75 -17.90 3.22
CA GLN A 329 9.13 -16.58 3.40
C GLN A 329 7.75 -16.46 2.74
N GLY A 330 7.53 -17.19 1.64
CA GLY A 330 6.28 -17.20 0.87
C GLY A 330 5.24 -18.20 1.36
N ALA A 331 5.44 -18.88 2.50
CA ALA A 331 4.44 -19.79 3.04
C ALA A 331 3.13 -19.06 3.36
N THR A 332 1.99 -19.59 2.91
CA THR A 332 0.67 -18.96 3.05
C THR A 332 0.34 -18.60 4.51
N PRO A 333 0.49 -19.50 5.50
CA PRO A 333 0.15 -19.18 6.89
C PRO A 333 1.04 -18.08 7.48
N LEU A 334 2.33 -18.07 7.15
CA LEU A 334 3.26 -17.02 7.58
C LEU A 334 2.88 -15.66 6.97
N THR A 335 2.48 -15.68 5.70
CA THR A 335 2.06 -14.47 4.97
C THR A 335 0.76 -13.91 5.54
N ALA A 336 -0.22 -14.76 5.84
CA ALA A 336 -1.46 -14.35 6.49
C ALA A 336 -1.22 -13.70 7.87
N LEU A 337 -0.31 -14.24 8.68
CA LEU A 337 0.05 -13.64 9.98
C LEU A 337 0.75 -12.27 9.83
N PHE A 338 1.59 -12.12 8.80
CA PHE A 338 2.23 -10.85 8.50
C PHE A 338 1.21 -9.80 8.01
N ASP A 339 0.33 -10.18 7.08
CA ASP A 339 -0.71 -9.29 6.53
C ASP A 339 -1.73 -8.86 7.59
N ALA A 340 -2.04 -9.75 8.54
CA ALA A 340 -2.86 -9.44 9.72
C ALA A 340 -2.13 -8.57 10.76
N ARG A 341 -0.86 -8.18 10.50
CA ARG A 341 0.02 -7.41 11.41
C ARG A 341 0.25 -8.09 12.76
N VAL A 342 0.16 -9.42 12.80
CA VAL A 342 0.45 -10.26 13.98
C VAL A 342 1.94 -10.58 14.08
N LEU A 343 2.64 -10.58 12.95
CA LEU A 343 4.09 -10.70 12.86
C LEU A 343 4.68 -9.49 12.14
N HIS A 344 5.82 -9.02 12.65
CA HIS A 344 6.58 -7.91 12.07
C HIS A 344 7.95 -8.38 11.62
N LEU A 345 8.40 -7.94 10.45
CA LEU A 345 9.72 -8.27 9.90
C LEU A 345 10.71 -7.19 10.31
N VAL A 346 11.67 -7.55 11.15
CA VAL A 346 12.61 -6.59 11.75
C VAL A 346 13.93 -6.53 10.98
N ARG A 347 14.35 -7.65 10.36
CA ARG A 347 15.60 -7.70 9.59
C ARG A 347 15.53 -8.76 8.50
N ARG A 348 16.10 -8.45 7.34
CA ARG A 348 16.27 -9.40 6.23
C ARG A 348 17.70 -9.90 6.09
N GLY A 349 17.83 -11.11 5.56
CA GLY A 349 19.11 -11.61 5.05
C GLY A 349 20.16 -11.83 6.14
N TYR A 350 19.73 -12.12 7.36
CA TYR A 350 20.62 -12.53 8.43
C TYR A 350 21.34 -13.83 8.04
N SER A 351 22.67 -13.79 8.01
CA SER A 351 23.49 -14.96 7.77
C SER A 351 23.70 -15.69 9.09
N ALA A 352 23.21 -16.92 9.21
CA ALA A 352 23.67 -17.80 10.28
C ALA A 352 25.13 -18.17 9.98
N GLN A 353 26.02 -17.97 10.96
CA GLN A 353 27.44 -18.31 10.82
C GLN A 353 27.66 -19.83 10.70
N ASP A 354 26.69 -20.61 11.18
CA ASP A 354 26.74 -22.07 11.29
C ASP A 354 26.24 -22.78 10.00
N GLU A 355 25.52 -22.08 9.12
CA GLU A 355 25.03 -22.60 7.83
C GLU A 355 25.41 -21.67 6.66
N PRO A 356 26.62 -21.85 6.09
CA PRO A 356 27.09 -21.03 4.99
C PRO A 356 26.16 -21.13 3.77
N GLY A 357 25.65 -19.98 3.31
CA GLY A 357 24.79 -19.87 2.12
C GLY A 357 23.29 -19.78 2.42
N GLU A 358 22.87 -20.07 3.66
CA GLU A 358 21.50 -19.84 4.08
C GLU A 358 21.31 -18.40 4.57
N ARG A 359 20.10 -17.89 4.35
CA ARG A 359 19.68 -16.53 4.73
C ARG A 359 18.38 -16.63 5.48
N TYR A 360 18.31 -15.91 6.58
CA TYR A 360 17.15 -15.90 7.46
C TYR A 360 16.60 -14.48 7.59
N ASP A 361 15.29 -14.41 7.72
CA ASP A 361 14.57 -13.21 8.06
C ASP A 361 14.15 -13.28 9.53
N VAL A 362 14.28 -12.14 10.23
CA VAL A 362 13.98 -12.01 11.66
C VAL A 362 12.57 -11.47 11.81
N TYR A 363 11.67 -12.29 12.34
CA TYR A 363 10.30 -11.90 12.67
C TYR A 363 10.16 -11.66 14.17
N VAL A 364 9.27 -10.75 14.56
CA VAL A 364 8.84 -10.51 15.94
C VAL A 364 7.33 -10.63 16.03
N ILE A 365 6.87 -11.23 17.13
CA ILE A 365 5.45 -11.42 17.42
C ILE A 365 4.89 -10.13 18.02
N ASP A 366 3.69 -9.75 17.60
CA ASP A 366 2.95 -8.61 18.15
C ASP A 366 2.78 -8.72 19.67
N TYR A 367 3.03 -7.61 20.37
CA TYR A 367 2.93 -7.50 21.82
C TYR A 367 1.60 -8.01 22.40
N GLY A 368 0.48 -7.68 21.75
CA GLY A 368 -0.85 -8.07 22.20
C GLY A 368 -1.09 -9.58 22.17
N ALA A 369 -0.38 -10.32 21.32
CA ALA A 369 -0.49 -11.78 21.23
C ALA A 369 0.06 -12.52 22.46
N TYR A 370 0.99 -11.91 23.20
CA TYR A 370 1.68 -12.57 24.31
C TYR A 370 1.66 -11.80 25.63
N VAL A 371 0.98 -10.66 25.67
CA VAL A 371 0.96 -9.77 26.85
C VAL A 371 0.56 -10.49 28.15
N ASP A 372 -0.29 -11.51 28.09
CA ASP A 372 -0.68 -12.30 29.27
C ASP A 372 0.45 -13.19 29.81
N LEU A 373 1.38 -13.60 28.95
CA LEU A 373 2.51 -14.43 29.33
C LEU A 373 3.56 -13.65 30.12
N ILE A 374 3.55 -12.32 30.05
CA ILE A 374 4.52 -11.43 30.72
C ILE A 374 4.48 -11.56 32.25
N ASN A 375 3.33 -11.93 32.83
CA ASN A 375 3.20 -12.15 34.28
C ASN A 375 3.39 -13.61 34.70
N THR A 376 3.76 -14.49 33.77
CA THR A 376 3.94 -15.92 34.03
C THR A 376 5.41 -16.31 34.01
N GLN A 377 5.72 -17.57 34.34
CA GLN A 377 7.09 -18.10 34.19
C GLN A 377 7.60 -18.09 32.73
N ASN A 378 6.70 -17.87 31.77
CA ASN A 378 6.96 -17.84 30.33
C ASN A 378 7.15 -16.42 29.79
N ALA A 379 7.31 -15.42 30.68
CA ALA A 379 7.58 -14.06 30.26
C ALA A 379 8.83 -13.99 29.35
N PRO A 380 8.74 -13.36 28.16
CA PRO A 380 9.91 -13.13 27.32
C PRO A 380 10.94 -12.31 28.09
N LYS A 381 12.21 -12.70 28.03
CA LYS A 381 13.27 -12.07 28.85
C LYS A 381 13.97 -10.89 28.21
N GLY A 382 13.53 -10.48 27.02
CA GLY A 382 14.09 -9.35 26.31
C GLY A 382 13.91 -9.52 24.81
N THR A 383 14.53 -8.61 24.09
CA THR A 383 14.49 -8.58 22.64
C THR A 383 15.77 -8.01 22.11
N LEU A 384 16.27 -8.73 21.11
CA LEU A 384 17.16 -8.31 20.06
C LEU A 384 17.67 -6.87 20.19
N LEU A 385 18.78 -6.72 20.90
CA LEU A 385 19.82 -5.81 20.46
C LEU A 385 20.69 -6.63 19.51
N VAL A 386 20.60 -6.34 18.23
CA VAL A 386 21.58 -6.88 17.27
C VAL A 386 22.69 -5.85 17.19
N ASP A 387 23.84 -6.16 17.78
CA ASP A 387 25.02 -5.33 17.67
C ASP A 387 25.32 -5.06 16.20
N ASP A 388 25.42 -3.78 15.85
CA ASP A 388 26.03 -3.33 14.61
C ASP A 388 27.50 -3.06 14.94
N ASP A 389 28.38 -3.88 14.38
CA ASP A 389 29.79 -3.53 14.28
C ASP A 389 29.90 -2.32 13.34
N GLY A 390 29.83 -1.10 13.89
CA GLY A 390 30.30 0.08 13.17
C GLY A 390 29.66 1.43 13.47
N LEU A 391 29.61 1.89 14.73
CA LEU A 391 29.68 3.34 15.02
C LEU A 391 30.50 3.59 16.30
N ASP A 392 31.55 4.40 16.16
CA ASP A 392 32.48 4.82 17.22
C ASP A 392 31.74 5.37 18.45
N GLY A 393 31.88 4.67 19.58
CA GLY A 393 31.37 5.11 20.87
C GLY A 393 31.36 3.97 21.88
N TRP A 394 32.51 3.76 22.54
CA TRP A 394 32.66 2.77 23.61
C TRP A 394 31.63 2.97 24.73
N VAL A 395 30.67 2.06 24.81
CA VAL A 395 29.89 1.78 26.03
C VAL A 395 29.85 0.26 26.16
N GLU A 396 30.44 -0.28 27.24
CA GLU A 396 30.30 -1.69 27.61
C GLU A 396 28.82 -2.01 27.85
N VAL A 397 28.21 -2.73 26.90
CA VAL A 397 26.88 -3.31 27.04
C VAL A 397 27.03 -4.72 27.63
N PRO A 398 26.27 -5.11 28.67
CA PRO A 398 26.27 -6.49 29.15
C PRO A 398 25.87 -7.45 28.02
N THR A 399 26.74 -8.40 27.70
CA THR A 399 26.58 -9.44 26.67
C THR A 399 25.38 -10.36 26.94
N GLN A 400 24.14 -9.92 26.68
CA GLN A 400 22.95 -10.76 26.73
C GLN A 400 22.49 -11.21 25.34
N ASP A 401 23.23 -12.21 24.86
CA ASP A 401 22.76 -13.48 24.30
C ASP A 401 21.96 -13.52 22.97
N LEU A 402 22.62 -13.15 21.87
CA LEU A 402 22.26 -13.58 20.51
C LEU A 402 22.17 -15.12 20.35
N ARG A 403 22.60 -15.94 21.32
CA ARG A 403 22.43 -17.40 21.30
C ARG A 403 20.97 -17.83 21.49
N ALA A 404 20.14 -17.00 22.11
CA ALA A 404 18.71 -17.29 22.27
C ALA A 404 17.99 -17.32 20.90
N LEU A 405 18.37 -16.43 19.97
CA LEU A 405 17.82 -16.41 18.61
C LEU A 405 18.28 -17.56 17.73
N ARG A 406 19.55 -17.96 17.86
CA ARG A 406 20.09 -19.13 17.14
C ARG A 406 19.31 -20.41 17.48
N ARG A 407 18.66 -20.46 18.64
CA ARG A 407 17.83 -21.59 19.10
C ARG A 407 16.35 -21.45 18.72
N ALA A 408 15.94 -20.31 18.18
CA ALA A 408 14.58 -19.99 17.76
C ALA A 408 14.48 -19.86 16.23
N VAL A 409 15.15 -20.76 15.51
CA VAL A 409 14.86 -21.00 14.10
C VAL A 409 13.54 -21.73 14.03
N LEU A 410 12.60 -21.17 13.29
CA LEU A 410 11.27 -21.70 13.09
C LEU A 410 11.25 -22.51 11.78
N ASP A 411 11.16 -23.83 11.89
CA ASP A 411 11.05 -24.76 10.74
C ASP A 411 9.58 -24.97 10.38
N LEU A 412 9.13 -24.40 9.25
CA LEU A 412 7.74 -24.54 8.81
C LEU A 412 7.40 -25.97 8.33
N GLY A 413 8.40 -26.78 8.00
CA GLY A 413 8.25 -28.21 7.76
C GLY A 413 7.95 -29.01 9.03
N GLU A 414 8.52 -28.64 10.18
CA GLU A 414 8.11 -29.19 11.49
C GLU A 414 6.65 -28.84 11.79
N PHE A 415 6.25 -27.59 11.55
CA PHE A 415 4.86 -27.16 11.69
C PHE A 415 3.91 -27.96 10.80
N ALA A 416 4.20 -28.09 9.49
CA ALA A 416 3.36 -28.84 8.57
C ALA A 416 3.16 -30.31 9.01
N ARG A 417 4.22 -30.95 9.53
CA ARG A 417 4.14 -32.31 10.10
C ARG A 417 3.31 -32.38 11.39
N SER A 418 3.30 -31.33 12.19
CA SER A 418 2.53 -31.26 13.44
C SER A 418 1.02 -31.06 13.22
N VAL A 419 0.63 -30.51 12.06
CA VAL A 419 -0.76 -30.23 11.70
C VAL A 419 -1.39 -31.37 10.89
N GLN A 420 -0.59 -32.19 10.19
CA GLN A 420 -1.12 -33.39 9.53
C GLN A 420 -1.61 -34.41 10.57
N PRO A 421 -2.85 -34.93 10.46
CA PRO A 421 -3.27 -36.03 11.31
C PRO A 421 -2.36 -37.23 11.08
N SER A 422 -1.97 -37.90 12.15
CA SER A 422 -1.24 -39.16 12.09
C SER A 422 -2.13 -40.23 11.44
N ASP A 423 -2.14 -40.31 10.11
CA ASP A 423 -2.74 -41.44 9.42
C ASP A 423 -1.84 -42.67 9.64
N ALA A 424 -2.44 -43.65 10.35
CA ALA A 424 -2.09 -45.07 10.43
C ALA A 424 -0.83 -45.50 11.23
N VAL A 425 -1.09 -46.05 12.42
CA VAL A 425 -0.68 -47.43 12.74
C VAL A 425 -1.90 -48.24 13.12
#